data_AF-A0A7S2H8M9-F1
#
_entry.id   AF-A0A7S2H8M9-F1
#
_cell.length_a   1.000
_cell.length_b   1.000
_cell.length_c   1.000
_cell.angle_alpha   90.00
_cell.angle_beta   90.00
_cell.angle_gamma   90.00
#
_symmetry.space_group_name_H-M   'P 1'
#
loop_
_entity.id
_entity.type
_entity.pdbx_description
1 polymer ?
#
loop_
_entity_poly.entity_id
_entity_poly.type
_entity_poly.pdbx_seq_one_letter_code
_entity_poly.pdbx_strand_id
1 'polypeptide(L)'
;MNASAISSFLQNIFTFFTGPLTGSISDEYGRRNLLLASSFLSLFSPLYLVLLQLDDGMNPAWYYGVDAIRGLLSWMAIALASLSDVLPPKWRAPGFGLLMAGFSAGFATSPLLAIWLDHLYLSVFSFGLLVVMFGLALCLLPETLAKEQCEENRRRRIAR
;
A
#
# COMPACT_ATOMS: atom_id res chain seq x y z
N MET A 1 5.23 23.58 -14.40
CA MET A 1 4.76 22.70 -13.30
C MET A 1 4.99 21.27 -13.76
N ASN A 2 5.85 20.50 -13.09
CA ASN A 2 6.27 19.18 -13.58
C ASN A 2 5.12 18.17 -13.40
N ALA A 3 4.89 17.29 -14.38
CA ALA A 3 3.80 16.31 -14.35
C ALA A 3 3.84 15.40 -13.10
N SER A 4 5.05 15.07 -12.62
CA SER A 4 5.28 14.34 -11.37
C SER A 4 4.81 15.08 -10.11
N ALA A 5 4.95 16.40 -10.06
CA ALA A 5 4.48 17.17 -8.92
C ALA A 5 2.94 17.18 -8.83
N ILE A 6 2.27 17.20 -9.99
CA ILE A 6 0.80 17.14 -10.07
C ILE A 6 0.29 15.78 -9.61
N SER A 7 0.91 14.68 -10.06
CA SER A 7 0.48 13.33 -9.65
C SER A 7 0.67 13.11 -8.15
N SER A 8 1.80 13.54 -7.59
CA SER A 8 2.04 13.44 -6.14
C SER A 8 1.06 14.29 -5.34
N PHE A 9 0.72 15.50 -5.82
CA PHE A 9 -0.27 16.34 -5.16
C PHE A 9 -1.66 15.68 -5.14
N LEU A 10 -2.10 15.13 -6.29
CA LEU A 10 -3.36 14.39 -6.39
C LEU A 10 -3.36 13.13 -5.50
N GLN A 11 -2.27 12.37 -5.48
CA GLN A 11 -2.10 11.20 -4.64
C GLN A 11 -2.25 11.55 -3.14
N ASN A 12 -1.64 12.65 -2.69
CA ASN A 12 -1.73 13.09 -1.30
C ASN A 12 -3.13 13.60 -0.95
N ILE A 13 -3.80 14.32 -1.86
CA ILE A 13 -5.20 14.71 -1.69
C ILE A 13 -6.07 13.47 -1.51
N PHE A 14 -5.94 12.48 -2.40
CA PHE A 14 -6.71 11.25 -2.29
C PHE A 14 -6.41 10.55 -0.96
N THR A 15 -5.14 10.42 -0.58
CA THR A 15 -4.75 9.80 0.69
C THR A 15 -5.32 10.54 1.90
N PHE A 16 -5.43 11.86 1.85
CA PHE A 16 -6.01 12.67 2.92
C PHE A 16 -7.51 12.40 3.10
N PHE A 17 -8.27 12.36 1.99
CA PHE A 17 -9.70 12.09 2.04
C PHE A 17 -10.01 10.61 2.33
N THR A 18 -9.24 9.70 1.75
CA THR A 18 -9.46 8.27 1.91
C THR A 18 -8.80 7.69 3.16
N GLY A 19 -7.89 8.40 3.83
CA GLY A 19 -7.27 7.96 5.07
C GLY A 19 -8.27 7.46 6.13
N PRO A 20 -9.21 8.31 6.60
CA PRO A 20 -10.25 7.88 7.54
C PRO A 20 -11.25 6.90 6.92
N LEU A 21 -11.54 7.03 5.62
CA LEU A 21 -12.49 6.17 4.93
C LEU A 21 -11.97 4.73 4.80
N THR A 22 -10.68 4.57 4.50
CA THR A 22 -10.00 3.28 4.37
C THR A 22 -9.99 2.54 5.70
N GLY A 23 -9.79 3.24 6.82
CA GLY A 23 -9.92 2.65 8.15
C GLY A 23 -11.32 2.07 8.37
N SER A 24 -12.36 2.87 8.11
CA SER A 24 -13.74 2.42 8.30
C SER A 24 -14.17 1.30 7.34
N ILE A 25 -13.69 1.29 6.10
CA ILE A 25 -13.98 0.23 5.13
C ILE A 25 -13.22 -1.05 5.51
N SER A 26 -11.99 -0.92 6.03
CA SER A 26 -11.18 -2.05 6.49
C SER A 26 -11.83 -2.83 7.64
N ASP A 27 -12.64 -2.16 8.46
CA ASP A 27 -13.36 -2.79 9.58
C ASP A 27 -14.62 -3.57 9.13
N GLU A 28 -15.10 -3.35 7.90
CA GLU A 28 -16.33 -3.94 7.34
C GLU A 28 -16.07 -5.01 6.26
N TYR A 29 -14.96 -4.92 5.52
CA TYR A 29 -14.60 -5.88 4.46
C TYR A 29 -13.51 -6.89 4.86
N GLY A 30 -12.99 -6.77 6.08
CA GLY A 30 -11.90 -7.59 6.60
C GLY A 30 -10.53 -7.01 6.25
N ARG A 31 -9.66 -6.92 7.25
CA ARG A 31 -8.35 -6.23 7.14
C ARG A 31 -7.39 -6.91 6.16
N ARG A 32 -7.45 -8.23 6.05
CA ARG A 32 -6.66 -9.02 5.07
C ARG A 32 -7.02 -8.67 3.63
N ASN A 33 -8.30 -8.61 3.31
CA ASN A 33 -8.76 -8.36 1.94
C ASN A 33 -8.38 -6.95 1.48
N LEU A 34 -8.53 -5.95 2.35
CA LEU A 34 -8.16 -4.57 2.02
C LEU A 34 -6.64 -4.40 1.88
N LEU A 35 -5.87 -5.05 2.76
CA LEU A 35 -4.41 -5.03 2.71
C LEU A 35 -3.91 -5.69 1.41
N LEU A 36 -4.47 -6.84 1.02
CA LEU A 36 -4.19 -7.48 -0.27
C LEU A 36 -4.60 -6.61 -1.46
N ALA A 37 -5.78 -5.98 -1.41
CA ALA A 37 -6.24 -5.08 -2.48
C ALA A 37 -5.31 -3.87 -2.66
N SER A 38 -4.84 -3.28 -1.54
CA SER A 38 -3.90 -2.15 -1.58
C SER A 38 -2.50 -2.53 -2.08
N SER A 39 -2.02 -3.73 -1.72
CA SER A 39 -0.78 -4.29 -2.30
C SER A 39 -0.93 -4.58 -3.79
N PHE A 40 -2.07 -5.17 -4.19
CA PHE A 40 -2.34 -5.46 -5.60
C PHE A 40 -2.39 -4.16 -6.42
N LEU A 41 -3.04 -3.12 -5.91
CA LEU A 41 -3.05 -1.80 -6.55
C LEU A 41 -1.63 -1.21 -6.67
N SER A 42 -0.77 -1.47 -5.68
CA SER A 42 0.62 -1.00 -5.70
C SER A 42 1.51 -1.71 -6.73
N LEU A 43 1.12 -2.89 -7.24
CA LEU A 43 1.85 -3.59 -8.30
C LEU A 43 1.75 -2.90 -9.67
N PHE A 44 0.67 -2.15 -9.92
CA PHE A 44 0.46 -1.52 -11.23
C PHE A 44 1.46 -0.38 -11.51
N SER A 45 1.88 0.37 -10.50
CA SER A 45 2.85 1.47 -10.68
C SER A 45 4.20 1.01 -11.28
N PRO A 46 4.93 0.07 -10.67
CA PRO A 46 6.18 -0.44 -11.23
C PRO A 46 5.98 -1.23 -12.53
N LEU A 47 4.83 -1.89 -12.72
CA LEU A 47 4.50 -2.54 -14.00
C LEU A 47 4.42 -1.52 -15.14
N TYR A 48 3.72 -0.40 -14.92
CA TYR A 48 3.62 0.68 -15.91
C TYR A 48 4.97 1.38 -16.14
N LEU A 49 5.84 1.47 -15.12
CA LEU A 49 7.20 1.98 -15.31
C LEU A 49 8.04 1.08 -16.21
N VAL A 50 7.97 -0.25 -16.03
CA VAL A 50 8.66 -1.21 -16.90
C VAL A 50 8.13 -1.10 -18.33
N LEU A 51 6.81 -1.01 -18.50
CA LEU A 51 6.19 -0.85 -19.82
C LEU A 51 6.60 0.47 -20.51
N LEU A 52 6.65 1.57 -19.75
CA LEU A 52 7.10 2.88 -20.26
C LEU A 52 8.56 2.86 -20.71
N GLN A 53 9.41 2.06 -20.08
CA GLN A 53 10.82 1.89 -20.46
C GLN A 53 11.02 0.92 -21.63
N LEU A 54 10.04 0.05 -21.93
CA LEU A 54 10.09 -0.88 -23.05
C LEU A 54 9.52 -0.29 -24.35
N ASP A 55 8.59 0.65 -24.23
CA ASP A 55 7.86 1.23 -25.36
C ASP A 55 7.94 2.76 -25.35
N ASP A 56 8.87 3.31 -26.13
CA ASP A 56 9.13 4.75 -26.27
C ASP A 56 7.92 5.54 -26.80
N GLY A 57 6.91 4.87 -27.36
CA GLY A 57 5.67 5.48 -27.86
C GLY A 57 4.59 5.68 -26.78
N MET A 58 4.79 5.18 -25.57
CA MET A 58 3.74 5.14 -24.56
C MET A 58 3.62 6.48 -23.81
N ASN A 59 2.40 7.00 -23.72
CA ASN A 59 2.16 8.30 -23.09
C ASN A 59 2.37 8.21 -21.56
N PRO A 60 3.28 9.01 -20.96
CA PRO A 60 3.57 9.00 -19.52
C PRO A 60 2.36 9.41 -18.64
N ALA A 61 1.30 9.97 -19.23
CA ALA A 61 0.06 10.31 -18.52
C ALA A 61 -0.57 9.10 -17.79
N TRP A 62 -0.45 7.90 -18.34
CA TRP A 62 -1.01 6.68 -17.73
C TRP A 62 -0.32 6.32 -16.42
N TYR A 63 1.01 6.44 -16.35
CA TYR A 63 1.77 6.23 -15.13
C TYR A 63 1.32 7.17 -14.02
N TYR A 64 1.15 8.46 -14.34
CA TYR A 64 0.69 9.45 -13.37
C TYR A 64 -0.76 9.21 -12.90
N GLY A 65 -1.62 8.69 -13.77
CA GLY A 65 -2.97 8.28 -13.39
C GLY A 65 -2.97 7.12 -12.40
N VAL A 66 -2.19 6.07 -12.67
CA VAL A 66 -2.05 4.91 -11.78
C VAL A 66 -1.42 5.30 -10.45
N ASP A 67 -0.38 6.14 -10.47
CA ASP A 67 0.28 6.65 -9.26
C ASP A 67 -0.69 7.47 -8.40
N ALA A 68 -1.51 8.34 -9.00
CA ALA A 68 -2.54 9.07 -8.28
C ALA A 68 -3.56 8.12 -7.63
N ILE A 69 -4.04 7.12 -8.37
CA ILE A 69 -5.04 6.16 -7.87
C ILE A 69 -4.51 5.34 -6.69
N ARG A 70 -3.20 5.07 -6.64
CA ARG A 70 -2.58 4.36 -5.50
C ARG A 70 -2.81 5.07 -4.16
N GLY A 71 -3.02 6.39 -4.17
CA GLY A 71 -3.35 7.17 -2.98
C GLY A 71 -4.73 6.84 -2.36
N LEU A 72 -5.63 6.17 -3.10
CA LEU A 72 -6.95 5.83 -2.57
C LEU A 72 -6.89 4.81 -1.43
N LEU A 73 -5.93 3.87 -1.46
CA LEU A 73 -5.81 2.82 -0.46
C LEU A 73 -4.49 2.95 0.29
N SER A 74 -4.55 3.50 1.52
CA SER A 74 -3.37 3.63 2.35
C SER A 74 -3.01 2.31 3.03
N TRP A 75 -1.99 1.62 2.50
CA TRP A 75 -1.39 0.43 3.11
C TRP A 75 -0.99 0.67 4.57
N MET A 76 -0.36 1.83 4.85
CA MET A 76 0.17 2.15 6.18
C MET A 76 -0.94 2.22 7.23
N ALA A 77 -2.09 2.82 6.88
CA ALA A 77 -3.24 2.90 7.78
C ALA A 77 -3.78 1.50 8.11
N ILE A 78 -3.91 0.62 7.10
CA ILE A 78 -4.41 -0.75 7.28
C ILE A 78 -3.43 -1.60 8.10
N ALA A 79 -2.12 -1.45 7.87
CA ALA A 79 -1.09 -2.17 8.61
C ALA A 79 -1.05 -1.78 10.10
N LEU A 80 -1.10 -0.47 10.40
CA LEU A 80 -1.15 0.02 11.78
C LEU A 80 -2.43 -0.41 12.50
N ALA A 81 -3.57 -0.35 11.82
CA ALA A 81 -4.82 -0.88 12.36
C ALA A 81 -4.65 -2.37 12.68
N SER A 82 -4.26 -3.18 11.69
CA SER A 82 -4.09 -4.64 11.85
C SER A 82 -3.15 -5.00 13.00
N LEU A 83 -2.08 -4.23 13.16
CA LEU A 83 -1.14 -4.40 14.28
C LEU A 83 -1.76 -4.04 15.64
N SER A 84 -2.64 -3.04 15.70
CA SER A 84 -3.38 -2.64 16.90
C SER A 84 -4.39 -3.70 17.39
N ASP A 85 -4.97 -4.48 16.46
CA ASP A 85 -5.92 -5.56 16.79
C ASP A 85 -5.23 -6.75 17.44
N VAL A 86 -4.02 -7.08 16.96
CA VAL A 86 -3.26 -8.25 17.44
C VAL A 86 -2.48 -7.92 18.71
N LEU A 87 -2.00 -6.69 18.87
CA LEU A 87 -1.17 -6.30 20.01
C LEU A 87 -1.98 -5.91 21.25
N PRO A 88 -1.61 -6.42 22.44
CA PRO A 88 -2.16 -5.94 23.70
C PRO A 88 -1.79 -4.46 23.95
N PRO A 89 -2.61 -3.69 24.70
CA PRO A 89 -2.44 -2.24 24.87
C PRO A 89 -1.03 -1.81 25.31
N LYS A 90 -0.39 -2.60 26.18
CA LYS A 90 0.96 -2.36 26.69
C LYS A 90 2.05 -2.42 25.60
N TRP A 91 1.83 -3.18 24.53
CA TRP A 91 2.83 -3.44 23.48
C TRP A 91 2.57 -2.68 22.17
N ARG A 92 1.48 -1.90 22.08
CA ARG A 92 1.14 -1.15 20.85
C ARG A 92 2.19 -0.13 20.47
N ALA A 93 2.64 0.69 21.42
CA ALA A 93 3.67 1.71 21.18
C ALA A 93 4.99 1.12 20.64
N PRO A 94 5.61 0.12 21.29
CA PRO A 94 6.83 -0.49 20.74
C PRO A 94 6.58 -1.24 19.43
N GLY A 95 5.41 -1.86 19.24
CA GLY A 95 5.05 -2.52 17.99
C GLY A 95 4.97 -1.54 16.80
N PHE A 96 4.31 -0.41 16.97
CA PHE A 96 4.27 0.65 15.94
C PHE A 96 5.66 1.22 15.66
N GLY A 97 6.46 1.40 16.72
CA GLY A 97 7.86 1.83 16.58
C GLY A 97 8.69 0.87 15.74
N LEU A 98 8.55 -0.45 15.96
CA LEU A 98 9.28 -1.45 15.18
C LEU A 98 8.86 -1.46 13.70
N LEU A 99 7.55 -1.35 13.43
CA LEU A 99 7.03 -1.26 12.06
C LEU A 99 7.58 -0.03 11.33
N MET A 100 7.58 1.13 11.98
CA MET A 100 8.13 2.37 11.42
C MET A 100 9.64 2.30 11.24
N ALA A 101 10.38 1.71 12.20
CA ALA A 101 11.83 1.53 12.09
C ALA A 101 12.20 0.67 10.88
N GLY A 102 11.48 -0.44 10.65
CA GLY A 102 11.66 -1.28 9.46
C GLY A 102 11.38 -0.51 8.16
N PHE A 103 10.30 0.28 8.12
CA PHE A 103 9.99 1.13 6.98
C PHE A 103 11.08 2.18 6.70
N SER A 104 11.54 2.90 7.73
CA SER A 104 12.60 3.89 7.61
C SER A 104 13.93 3.27 7.18
N ALA A 105 14.28 2.08 7.69
CA ALA A 105 15.47 1.36 7.26
C ALA A 105 15.37 0.98 5.77
N GLY A 106 14.24 0.42 5.32
CA GLY A 106 14.00 0.11 3.91
C GLY A 106 14.08 1.36 3.03
N PHE A 107 13.46 2.46 3.47
CA PHE A 107 13.49 3.73 2.75
C PHE A 107 14.92 4.27 2.60
N ALA A 108 15.72 4.22 3.66
CA ALA A 108 17.14 4.63 3.63
C ALA A 108 18.01 3.73 2.74
N THR A 109 17.66 2.44 2.62
CA THR A 109 18.43 1.48 1.81
C THR A 109 18.07 1.56 0.33
N SER A 110 16.89 2.08 -0.02
CA SER A 110 16.40 2.11 -1.40
C SER A 110 17.27 2.93 -2.38
N PRO A 111 17.79 4.14 -2.05
CA PRO A 111 18.65 4.92 -2.96
C PRO A 111 20.01 4.28 -3.14
N LEU A 112 20.53 3.58 -2.10
CA LEU A 112 21.75 2.80 -2.23
C LEU A 112 21.57 1.78 -3.35
N LEU A 113 20.46 1.02 -3.35
CA LEU A 113 20.23 0.02 -4.38
C LEU A 113 20.07 0.64 -5.79
N ALA A 114 19.47 1.83 -5.88
CA ALA A 114 19.29 2.56 -7.14
C ALA A 114 20.60 3.05 -7.79
N ILE A 115 21.68 3.22 -7.02
CA ILE A 115 22.99 3.65 -7.56
C ILE A 115 23.71 2.49 -8.26
N TRP A 116 23.48 1.24 -7.83
CA TRP A 116 24.19 0.07 -8.32
C TRP A 116 23.53 -0.59 -9.53
N LEU A 117 22.23 -0.34 -9.75
CA LEU A 117 21.44 -0.96 -10.81
C LEU A 117 21.09 0.05 -11.90
N ASP A 118 21.22 -0.38 -13.15
CA ASP A 118 20.71 0.34 -14.32
C ASP A 118 19.18 0.51 -14.24
N HIS A 119 18.66 1.57 -14.86
CA HIS A 119 17.26 1.99 -14.75
C HIS A 119 16.23 0.89 -15.05
N LEU A 120 16.49 0.06 -16.07
CA LEU A 120 15.58 -1.01 -16.47
C LEU A 120 15.59 -2.17 -15.47
N TYR A 121 16.78 -2.55 -15.00
CA TYR A 121 16.94 -3.58 -13.98
C TYR A 121 16.34 -3.15 -12.63
N LEU A 122 16.44 -1.86 -12.29
CA LEU A 122 15.83 -1.31 -11.08
C LEU A 122 14.30 -1.38 -11.12
N SER A 123 13.67 -1.07 -12.26
CA SER A 123 12.21 -1.17 -12.42
C SER A 123 11.73 -2.63 -12.32
N VAL A 124 12.43 -3.56 -13.00
CA VAL A 124 12.11 -4.99 -12.95
C VAL A 124 12.34 -5.56 -11.55
N PHE A 125 13.41 -5.16 -10.87
CA PHE A 125 13.69 -5.56 -9.49
C PHE A 125 12.60 -5.06 -8.54
N SER A 126 12.18 -3.80 -8.68
CA SER A 126 11.12 -3.20 -7.86
C SER A 126 9.77 -3.92 -8.07
N PHE A 127 9.44 -4.23 -9.32
CA PHE A 127 8.25 -5.02 -9.65
C PHE A 127 8.32 -6.43 -9.04
N GLY A 128 9.44 -7.14 -9.25
CA GLY A 128 9.65 -8.48 -8.72
C GLY A 128 9.57 -8.53 -7.19
N LEU A 129 10.19 -7.56 -6.51
CA LEU A 129 10.15 -7.45 -5.05
C LEU A 129 8.70 -7.26 -4.55
N LEU A 130 7.91 -6.40 -5.19
CA LEU A 130 6.52 -6.19 -4.83
C LEU A 130 5.65 -7.43 -5.10
N VAL A 131 5.89 -8.15 -6.20
CA VAL A 131 5.19 -9.42 -6.48
C VAL A 131 5.49 -10.46 -5.41
N VAL A 132 6.76 -10.59 -5.00
CA VAL A 132 7.17 -11.50 -3.92
C VAL A 132 6.51 -11.07 -2.60
N MET A 133 6.54 -9.79 -2.25
CA MET A 133 5.89 -9.29 -1.03
C MET A 133 4.37 -9.53 -1.05
N PHE A 134 3.72 -9.36 -2.20
CA PHE A 134 2.30 -9.67 -2.37
C PHE A 134 2.02 -11.17 -2.24
N GLY A 135 2.85 -12.02 -2.83
CA GLY A 135 2.76 -13.48 -2.68
C GLY A 135 2.95 -13.93 -1.23
N LEU A 136 3.93 -13.35 -0.52
CA LEU A 136 4.12 -13.58 0.90
C LEU A 136 2.91 -13.10 1.71
N ALA A 137 2.35 -11.92 1.41
CA ALA A 137 1.14 -11.44 2.05
C ALA A 137 -0.08 -12.36 1.77
N LEU A 138 -0.17 -12.99 0.59
CA LEU A 138 -1.21 -13.97 0.30
C LEU A 138 -1.06 -15.24 1.14
N CYS A 139 0.16 -15.78 1.23
CA CYS A 139 0.45 -17.04 1.92
C CYS A 139 0.51 -16.93 3.45
N LEU A 140 1.15 -15.89 3.98
CA LEU A 140 1.48 -15.77 5.40
C LEU A 140 0.49 -14.97 6.21
N LEU A 141 -0.35 -14.13 5.59
CA LEU A 141 -1.21 -13.23 6.34
C LEU A 141 -2.46 -13.98 6.84
N PRO A 142 -2.59 -14.28 8.14
CA PRO A 142 -3.83 -14.82 8.68
C PRO A 142 -4.91 -13.74 8.64
N GLU A 143 -6.16 -14.15 8.56
CA GLU A 143 -7.29 -13.23 8.67
C GLU A 143 -7.33 -12.70 10.11
N THR A 144 -6.92 -11.44 10.31
CA THR A 144 -6.79 -10.84 11.66
C THR A 144 -8.13 -10.46 12.27
N LEU A 145 -9.17 -10.34 11.45
CA LEU A 145 -10.52 -9.97 11.89
C LEU A 145 -11.44 -11.20 11.81
N ALA A 146 -12.07 -11.58 12.92
CA ALA A 146 -13.02 -12.68 12.92
C ALA A 146 -14.26 -12.31 12.08
N LYS A 147 -14.72 -13.24 11.23
CA LYS A 147 -15.86 -13.02 10.32
C LYS A 147 -17.13 -12.53 11.04
N GLU A 148 -17.34 -12.98 12.27
CA GLU A 148 -18.48 -12.62 13.12
C GLU A 148 -18.46 -11.14 13.54
N GLN A 149 -17.27 -10.58 13.84
CA GLN A 149 -17.11 -9.16 14.14
C GLN A 149 -17.31 -8.28 12.89
N CYS A 150 -16.92 -8.79 11.73
CA CYS A 150 -17.10 -8.14 10.44
C CYS A 150 -18.59 -8.00 10.09
N GLU A 151 -19.36 -9.07 10.30
CA GLU A 151 -20.82 -9.06 10.14
C GLU A 151 -21.52 -8.17 11.17
N GLU A 152 -21.08 -8.16 12.42
CA GLU A 152 -21.65 -7.29 13.46
C GLU A 152 -21.42 -5.80 13.14
N ASN A 153 -20.22 -5.42 12.70
CA ASN A 153 -19.91 -4.06 12.28
C ASN A 153 -20.76 -3.62 11.08
N ARG A 154 -20.95 -4.52 10.09
CA ARG A 154 -21.84 -4.28 8.95
C ARG A 154 -23.28 -4.07 9.39
N ARG A 155 -23.79 -4.89 10.31
CA ARG A 155 -25.15 -4.74 10.87
C ARG A 155 -25.34 -3.43 11.63
N ARG A 156 -24.36 -3.03 12.45
CA ARG A 156 -24.41 -1.77 13.22
C ARG A 156 -24.42 -0.52 12.32
N ARG A 157 -23.81 -0.58 11.14
CA ARG A 157 -23.81 0.51 10.16
C ARG A 157 -25.11 0.63 9.39
N ILE A 158 -25.72 -0.49 9.00
CA ILE A 158 -27.01 -0.52 8.30
C ILE A 158 -28.15 -0.10 9.23
N ALA A 159 -28.00 -0.32 10.54
CA ALA A 159 -28.97 0.07 11.56
C ALA A 159 -28.88 1.55 12.00
N ARG A 160 -27.92 2.32 11.48
CA ARG A 160 -27.71 3.74 11.79
C ARG A 160 -28.18 4.62 10.65
#